data_AF-A0A4U0ZGX4-F1
#
_entry.id   AF-A0A4U0ZGX4-F1
#
_cell.length_a   1.000
_cell.length_b   1.000
_cell.length_c   1.000
_cell.angle_alpha   90.00
_cell.angle_beta   90.00
_cell.angle_gamma   90.00
#
_symmetry.space_group_name_H-M   'P 1'
#
loop_
_entity.id
_entity.type
_entity.pdbx_description
1 polymer ?
#
loop_
_entity_poly.entity_id
_entity_poly.type
_entity_poly.pdbx_seq_one_letter_code
_entity_poly.pdbx_strand_id
1 'polypeptide(L)'
;MRKTKFDVYFEICRRLVTELSALGSKELQPLMEGFSNSIDQISIWVANNKFPVPKSAIATGLEQGVNELPLFFEEMEPSLRETAFQTYYSALDEIVPDYQEKLSNRVQRILKRGKIKSESEFYLLRSRLDQIEGSGVKEEFLVSAILGQYEAEA
;
A
#
# COMPACT_ATOMS: atom_id res chain seq x y z
N MET A 1 -7.29 13.98 -19.99
CA MET A 1 -5.86 13.65 -19.74
C MET A 1 -5.82 12.35 -18.94
N ARG A 2 -4.99 11.37 -19.30
CA ARG A 2 -4.89 10.11 -18.55
C ARG A 2 -4.18 10.41 -17.21
N LYS A 3 -4.77 10.04 -16.07
CA LYS A 3 -4.11 10.15 -14.76
C LYS A 3 -2.80 9.36 -14.79
N THR A 4 -1.70 9.97 -14.35
CA THR A 4 -0.40 9.30 -14.21
C THR A 4 -0.40 8.43 -12.94
N LYS A 5 0.60 7.56 -12.81
CA LYS A 5 0.79 6.78 -11.57
C LYS A 5 0.93 7.69 -10.35
N PHE A 6 1.62 8.82 -10.50
CA PHE A 6 1.72 9.85 -9.46
C PHE A 6 0.34 10.38 -9.07
N ASP A 7 -0.47 10.81 -10.04
CA ASP A 7 -1.79 11.40 -9.76
C ASP A 7 -2.69 10.41 -9.02
N VAL A 8 -2.68 9.14 -9.45
CA VAL A 8 -3.48 8.06 -8.83
C VAL A 8 -3.06 7.80 -7.39
N TYR A 9 -1.78 7.53 -7.14
CA TYR A 9 -1.33 7.19 -5.78
C TYR A 9 -1.38 8.38 -4.83
N PHE A 10 -1.18 9.60 -5.35
CA PHE A 10 -1.32 10.80 -4.54
C PHE A 10 -2.78 11.02 -4.09
N GLU A 11 -3.74 10.78 -4.98
CA GLU A 11 -5.17 10.81 -4.65
C GLU A 11 -5.56 9.72 -3.64
N ILE A 12 -5.04 8.50 -3.82
CA ILE A 12 -5.22 7.39 -2.87
C ILE A 12 -4.72 7.78 -1.48
N CYS A 13 -3.47 8.24 -1.37
CA CYS A 13 -2.92 8.62 -0.07
C CYS A 13 -3.74 9.73 0.61
N ARG A 14 -4.20 10.73 -0.15
CA ARG A 14 -5.07 11.80 0.37
C ARG A 14 -6.38 11.28 0.93
N ARG A 15 -7.02 10.35 0.22
CA ARG A 15 -8.28 9.76 0.67
C ARG A 15 -8.06 8.89 1.89
N LEU A 16 -7.07 8.01 1.86
CA LEU A 16 -6.74 7.12 2.97
C LEU A 16 -6.40 7.89 4.25
N VAL A 17 -5.59 8.94 4.18
CA VAL A 17 -5.30 9.77 5.37
C VAL A 17 -6.58 10.37 5.94
N THR A 18 -7.46 10.89 5.10
CA THR A 18 -8.72 11.48 5.55
C THR A 18 -9.62 10.45 6.24
N GLU A 19 -9.84 9.30 5.61
CA GLU A 19 -10.78 8.31 6.11
C GLU A 19 -10.23 7.51 7.30
N LEU A 20 -8.95 7.12 7.27
CA LEU A 20 -8.33 6.38 8.37
C LEU A 20 -8.14 7.27 9.61
N SER A 21 -7.87 8.57 9.45
CA SER A 21 -7.84 9.51 10.59
C SER A 21 -9.21 9.65 11.25
N ALA A 22 -10.29 9.57 10.48
CA ALA A 22 -11.66 9.68 11.00
C ALA A 22 -12.07 8.49 11.89
N LEU A 23 -11.34 7.38 11.83
CA LEU A 23 -11.56 6.23 12.71
C LEU A 23 -11.20 6.51 14.18
N GLY A 24 -10.35 7.51 14.45
CA GLY A 24 -9.97 7.89 15.81
C GLY A 24 -9.13 6.85 16.57
N SER A 25 -8.48 5.92 15.85
CA SER A 25 -7.54 4.97 16.45
C SER A 25 -6.29 5.69 16.95
N LYS A 26 -5.93 5.44 18.21
CA LYS A 26 -4.70 6.00 18.81
C LYS A 26 -3.44 5.37 18.23
N GLU A 27 -3.56 4.12 17.79
CA GLU A 27 -2.49 3.32 17.19
C GLU A 27 -2.13 3.85 15.79
N LEU A 28 -3.14 4.21 14.98
CA LEU A 28 -2.94 4.78 13.65
C LEU A 28 -2.63 6.27 13.65
N GLN A 29 -2.98 7.00 14.72
CA GLN A 29 -2.85 8.46 14.74
C GLN A 29 -1.44 8.96 14.37
N PRO A 30 -0.33 8.47 14.97
CA PRO A 30 1.00 8.96 14.60
C PRO A 30 1.36 8.69 13.13
N LEU A 31 0.92 7.54 12.60
CA LEU A 31 1.12 7.17 11.21
C LEU A 31 0.35 8.12 10.28
N MET A 32 -0.92 8.39 10.58
CA MET A 32 -1.76 9.28 9.78
C MET A 32 -1.27 10.72 9.81
N GLU A 33 -0.77 11.21 10.95
CA GLU A 33 -0.12 12.52 11.06
C GLU A 33 1.14 12.60 10.17
N GLY A 34 1.97 11.57 10.19
CA GLY A 34 3.16 11.48 9.34
C GLY A 34 2.82 11.47 7.83
N PHE A 35 1.80 10.72 7.44
CA PHE A 35 1.32 10.70 6.07
C PHE A 35 0.69 12.04 5.66
N SER A 36 -0.10 12.67 6.54
CA SER A 36 -0.70 14.00 6.29
C SER A 36 0.38 15.05 6.03
N ASN A 37 1.42 15.09 6.86
CA ASN A 37 2.54 16.00 6.68
C ASN A 37 3.24 15.78 5.33
N SER A 38 3.42 14.52 4.94
CA SER A 38 4.02 14.16 3.64
C SER A 38 3.15 14.60 2.47
N ILE A 39 1.83 14.45 2.58
CA ILE A 39 0.85 14.91 1.58
C ILE A 39 0.86 16.43 1.44
N ASP A 40 0.96 17.15 2.54
CA ASP A 40 1.05 18.62 2.53
C ASP A 40 2.32 19.09 1.83
N GLN A 41 3.47 18.45 2.12
CA GLN A 41 4.72 18.73 1.42
C GLN A 41 4.63 18.45 -0.08
N ILE A 42 4.05 17.31 -0.48
CA ILE A 42 3.85 16.99 -1.90
C ILE A 42 2.89 17.99 -2.56
N SER A 43 1.84 18.44 -1.86
CA SER A 43 0.91 19.46 -2.35
C SER A 43 1.63 20.78 -2.66
N ILE A 44 2.58 21.19 -1.81
CA ILE A 44 3.42 22.37 -2.06
C ILE A 44 4.27 22.18 -3.32
N TRP A 45 4.86 20.99 -3.54
CA TRP A 45 5.64 20.71 -4.75
C TRP A 45 4.78 20.73 -6.02
N VAL A 46 3.57 20.19 -5.93
CA VAL A 46 2.58 20.22 -7.03
C VAL A 46 2.17 21.65 -7.35
N ALA A 47 1.79 22.45 -6.35
CA ALA A 47 1.38 23.83 -6.53
C ALA A 47 2.48 24.72 -7.15
N ASN A 48 3.73 24.50 -6.73
CA ASN A 48 4.88 25.24 -7.26
C ASN A 48 5.47 24.62 -8.54
N ASN A 49 4.95 23.48 -8.99
CA ASN A 49 5.52 22.65 -10.05
C ASN A 49 7.04 22.41 -9.90
N LYS A 50 7.50 22.26 -8.65
CA LYS A 50 8.91 22.14 -8.29
C LYS A 50 9.09 20.94 -7.37
N PHE A 51 9.54 19.84 -7.96
CA PHE A 51 9.74 18.57 -7.26
C PHE A 51 11.21 18.38 -6.89
N PRO A 52 11.52 17.88 -5.68
CA PRO A 52 12.90 17.61 -5.28
C PRO A 52 13.51 16.41 -6.02
N VAL A 53 12.66 15.51 -6.52
CA VAL A 53 13.02 14.30 -7.28
C VAL A 53 11.99 14.08 -8.41
N PRO A 54 12.25 13.20 -9.38
CA PRO A 54 11.28 12.88 -10.43
C PRO A 54 9.94 12.38 -9.87
N LYS A 55 8.81 12.78 -10.49
CA LYS A 55 7.46 12.35 -10.09
C LYS A 55 7.31 10.82 -10.05
N SER A 56 8.03 10.08 -10.90
CA SER A 56 8.04 8.63 -10.90
C SER A 56 8.61 8.03 -9.61
N ALA A 57 9.66 8.64 -9.04
CA ALA A 57 10.24 8.21 -7.77
C ALA A 57 9.25 8.47 -6.62
N ILE A 58 8.61 9.64 -6.60
CA ILE A 58 7.56 9.96 -5.61
C ILE A 58 6.40 8.98 -5.73
N ALA A 59 5.96 8.66 -6.95
CA ALA A 59 4.88 7.70 -7.19
C ALA A 59 5.21 6.30 -6.67
N THR A 60 6.47 5.86 -6.74
CA THR A 60 6.91 4.60 -6.15
C THR A 60 6.84 4.63 -4.62
N GLY A 61 7.28 5.72 -3.99
CA GLY A 61 7.18 5.88 -2.53
C GLY A 61 5.73 5.93 -2.05
N LEU A 62 4.84 6.63 -2.76
CA LEU A 62 3.41 6.66 -2.45
C LEU A 62 2.77 5.27 -2.59
N GLU A 63 3.08 4.54 -3.66
CA GLU A 63 2.61 3.16 -3.85
C GLU A 63 3.10 2.24 -2.73
N GLN A 64 4.37 2.36 -2.33
CA GLN A 64 4.93 1.61 -1.22
C GLN A 64 4.15 1.90 0.07
N GLY A 65 4.00 3.18 0.45
CA GLY A 65 3.25 3.55 1.64
C GLY A 65 1.81 3.03 1.64
N VAL A 66 1.13 3.04 0.49
CA VAL A 66 -0.21 2.44 0.36
C VAL A 66 -0.18 0.94 0.65
N ASN A 67 0.76 0.20 0.08
CA ASN A 67 0.83 -1.26 0.25
C ASN A 67 1.31 -1.69 1.65
N GLU A 68 2.01 -0.81 2.38
CA GLU A 68 2.45 -1.05 3.77
C GLU A 68 1.36 -0.80 4.81
N LEU A 69 0.36 0.04 4.51
CA LEU A 69 -0.70 0.39 5.47
C LEU A 69 -1.38 -0.81 6.15
N PRO A 70 -1.73 -1.90 5.43
CA PRO A 70 -2.29 -3.10 6.03
C PRO A 70 -1.48 -3.68 7.21
N LEU A 71 -0.15 -3.58 7.17
CA LEU A 71 0.73 -4.10 8.23
C LEU A 71 0.47 -3.42 9.57
N PHE A 72 0.03 -2.16 9.55
CA PHE A 72 -0.26 -1.40 10.76
C PHE A 72 -1.67 -1.67 11.30
N PHE A 73 -2.54 -2.30 10.51
CA PHE A 73 -3.90 -2.65 10.97
C PHE A 73 -3.89 -3.87 11.89
N GLU A 74 -2.91 -4.76 11.76
CA GLU A 74 -2.79 -5.97 12.58
C GLU A 74 -2.61 -5.68 14.07
N GLU A 75 -1.97 -4.57 14.40
CA GLU A 75 -1.75 -4.14 15.78
C GLU A 75 -2.97 -3.39 16.37
N MET A 76 -4.00 -3.13 15.57
CA MET A 76 -5.22 -2.44 16.02
C MET A 76 -6.15 -3.37 16.79
N GLU A 77 -6.93 -2.79 17.70
CA GLU A 77 -8.06 -3.44 18.36
C GLU A 77 -9.01 -4.11 17.32
N PRO A 78 -9.51 -5.34 17.57
CA PRO A 78 -10.24 -6.12 16.57
C PRO A 78 -11.43 -5.39 15.92
N SER A 79 -12.17 -4.59 16.70
CA SER A 79 -13.34 -3.84 16.21
C SER A 79 -12.96 -2.70 15.26
N LEU A 80 -11.80 -2.07 15.46
CA LEU A 80 -11.30 -1.01 14.59
C LEU A 80 -10.55 -1.56 13.39
N ARG A 81 -9.88 -2.71 13.55
CA ARG A 81 -9.14 -3.40 12.49
C ARG A 81 -10.01 -3.71 11.29
N GLU A 82 -11.18 -4.33 11.50
CA GLU A 82 -12.10 -4.65 10.40
C GLU A 82 -12.54 -3.39 9.67
N THR A 83 -12.90 -2.34 10.42
CA THR A 83 -13.30 -1.04 9.87
C THR A 83 -12.16 -0.39 9.07
N ALA A 84 -10.91 -0.49 9.53
CA ALA A 84 -9.74 0.03 8.84
C ALA A 84 -9.48 -0.70 7.51
N PHE A 85 -9.57 -2.03 7.48
CA PHE A 85 -9.47 -2.80 6.25
C PHE A 85 -10.58 -2.45 5.25
N GLN A 86 -11.83 -2.37 5.72
CA GLN A 86 -12.96 -2.00 4.87
C GLN A 86 -12.79 -0.59 4.28
N THR A 87 -12.36 0.36 5.10
CA THR A 87 -12.06 1.74 4.68
C THR A 87 -10.95 1.76 3.65
N TYR A 88 -9.85 1.07 3.93
CA TYR A 88 -8.69 0.98 3.03
C TYR A 88 -9.08 0.43 1.67
N TYR A 89 -9.81 -0.69 1.61
CA TYR A 89 -10.20 -1.30 0.34
C TYR A 89 -11.23 -0.47 -0.42
N SER A 90 -12.18 0.14 0.28
CA SER A 90 -13.20 1.00 -0.34
C SER A 90 -12.55 2.23 -1.00
N ALA A 91 -11.62 2.89 -0.31
CA ALA A 91 -10.89 4.04 -0.85
C ALA A 91 -10.09 3.70 -2.12
N LEU A 92 -9.48 2.51 -2.15
CA LEU A 92 -8.72 2.04 -3.30
C LEU A 92 -9.61 1.80 -4.52
N ASP A 93 -10.73 1.09 -4.33
CA ASP A 93 -11.65 0.75 -5.42
C ASP A 93 -12.42 1.98 -5.95
N GLU A 94 -12.69 2.99 -5.12
CA GLU A 94 -13.31 4.25 -5.55
C GLU A 94 -12.41 5.03 -6.53
N ILE A 95 -11.09 5.03 -6.29
CA ILE A 95 -10.13 5.80 -7.10
C ILE A 95 -9.64 4.97 -8.30
N VAL A 96 -9.45 3.68 -8.11
CA VAL A 96 -9.02 2.74 -9.15
C VAL A 96 -10.02 1.60 -9.18
N PRO A 97 -10.98 1.61 -10.11
CA PRO A 97 -11.91 0.49 -10.25
C PRO A 97 -11.15 -0.83 -10.41
N ASP A 98 -11.65 -1.88 -9.75
CA ASP A 98 -11.06 -3.22 -9.75
C ASP A 98 -9.62 -3.23 -9.21
N TYR A 99 -9.30 -2.40 -8.19
CA TYR A 99 -7.95 -2.33 -7.65
C TYR A 99 -7.52 -3.67 -7.06
N GLN A 100 -8.43 -4.33 -6.34
CA GLN A 100 -8.20 -5.68 -5.81
C GLN A 100 -7.83 -6.67 -6.90
N GLU A 101 -8.60 -6.72 -8.00
CA GLU A 101 -8.34 -7.63 -9.10
C GLU A 101 -6.97 -7.33 -9.74
N LYS A 102 -6.63 -6.04 -9.91
CA LYS A 102 -5.33 -5.61 -10.43
C LYS A 102 -4.18 -5.99 -9.50
N LEU A 103 -4.36 -5.88 -8.19
CA LEU A 103 -3.39 -6.33 -7.20
C LEU A 103 -3.24 -7.84 -7.23
N SER A 104 -4.33 -8.60 -7.21
CA SER A 104 -4.29 -10.07 -7.34
C SER A 104 -3.58 -10.49 -8.63
N ASN A 105 -3.90 -9.87 -9.76
CA ASN A 105 -3.22 -10.11 -11.04
C ASN A 105 -1.73 -9.75 -10.99
N ARG A 106 -1.33 -8.75 -10.19
CA ARG A 106 0.08 -8.43 -9.96
C ARG A 106 0.76 -9.47 -9.08
N VAL A 107 0.14 -9.90 -7.99
CA VAL A 107 0.62 -11.00 -7.13
C VAL A 107 0.84 -12.25 -8.00
N GLN A 108 -0.17 -12.69 -8.76
CA GLN A 108 -0.06 -13.87 -9.62
C GLN A 108 1.07 -13.77 -10.64
N ARG A 109 1.31 -12.58 -11.20
CA ARG A 109 2.47 -12.34 -12.08
C ARG A 109 3.80 -12.46 -11.35
N ILE A 110 3.91 -11.97 -10.13
CA ILE A 110 5.12 -12.11 -9.30
C ILE A 110 5.35 -13.58 -8.95
N LEU A 111 4.31 -14.29 -8.51
CA LEU A 111 4.37 -15.72 -8.18
C LEU A 111 4.79 -16.57 -9.38
N LYS A 112 4.19 -16.33 -10.56
CA LYS A 112 4.56 -17.00 -11.81
C LYS A 112 6.02 -16.73 -12.20
N ARG A 113 6.51 -15.53 -11.90
CA ARG A 113 7.89 -15.13 -12.17
C ARG A 113 8.88 -15.68 -11.15
N GLY A 114 8.44 -15.96 -9.92
CA GLY A 114 9.25 -16.55 -8.86
C GLY A 114 10.33 -15.65 -8.27
N LYS A 115 10.32 -14.33 -8.54
CA LYS A 115 11.32 -13.38 -8.02
C LYS A 115 10.74 -11.98 -7.84
N ILE A 116 11.05 -11.32 -6.72
CA ILE A 116 10.77 -9.90 -6.44
C ILE A 116 11.82 -9.03 -7.15
N LYS A 117 11.37 -7.93 -7.77
CA LYS A 117 12.25 -6.98 -8.51
C LYS A 117 12.30 -5.58 -7.89
N SER A 118 11.43 -5.30 -6.94
CA SER A 118 11.39 -4.01 -6.26
C SER A 118 10.82 -4.15 -4.87
N GLU A 119 11.15 -3.19 -4.02
CA GLU A 119 10.64 -3.06 -2.66
C GLU A 119 9.10 -2.99 -2.61
N SER A 120 8.46 -2.29 -3.55
CA SER A 120 6.99 -2.30 -3.67
C SER A 120 6.41 -3.71 -3.94
N GLU A 121 7.12 -4.57 -4.69
CA GLU A 121 6.66 -5.96 -4.88
C GLU A 121 6.90 -6.82 -3.63
N PHE A 122 7.95 -6.53 -2.86
CA PHE A 122 8.18 -7.16 -1.55
C PHE A 122 7.01 -6.86 -0.61
N TYR A 123 6.67 -5.59 -0.39
CA TYR A 123 5.59 -5.22 0.52
C TYR A 123 4.21 -5.70 0.05
N LEU A 124 3.97 -5.73 -1.27
CA LEU A 124 2.75 -6.33 -1.82
C LEU A 124 2.65 -7.83 -1.48
N LEU A 125 3.75 -8.59 -1.60
CA LEU A 125 3.76 -10.01 -1.25
C LEU A 125 3.70 -10.23 0.26
N ARG A 126 4.31 -9.37 1.08
CA ARG A 126 4.22 -9.42 2.54
C ARG A 126 2.77 -9.26 2.99
N SER A 127 2.11 -8.19 2.55
CA SER A 127 0.69 -7.96 2.84
C SER A 127 -0.20 -9.12 2.36
N ARG A 128 0.13 -9.74 1.22
CA ARG A 128 -0.58 -10.93 0.75
C ARG A 128 -0.34 -12.15 1.64
N LEU A 129 0.88 -12.35 2.12
CA LEU A 129 1.19 -13.44 3.06
C LEU A 129 0.36 -13.28 4.32
N ASP A 130 0.34 -12.10 4.93
CA ASP A 130 -0.39 -11.86 6.17
C ASP A 130 -1.90 -12.14 6.02
N GLN A 131 -2.47 -11.91 4.83
CA GLN A 131 -3.87 -12.25 4.52
C GLN A 131 -4.16 -13.75 4.44
N ILE A 132 -3.17 -14.57 4.05
CA ILE A 132 -3.35 -16.00 3.79
C ILE A 132 -2.56 -16.89 4.76
N GLU A 133 -1.83 -16.30 5.70
CA GLU A 133 -0.99 -17.02 6.66
C GLU A 133 -1.84 -17.95 7.51
N GLY A 134 -1.37 -19.19 7.68
CA GLY A 134 -2.08 -20.24 8.42
C GLY A 134 -3.26 -20.86 7.68
N SER A 135 -3.56 -20.44 6.44
CA SER A 135 -4.63 -21.06 5.64
C SER A 135 -4.21 -22.41 5.03
N GLY A 136 -2.91 -22.70 4.95
CA GLY A 136 -2.37 -23.94 4.39
C GLY A 136 -2.50 -24.05 2.88
N VAL A 137 -2.88 -22.96 2.19
CA VAL A 137 -3.03 -22.95 0.74
C VAL A 137 -1.67 -22.96 0.05
N LYS A 138 -1.61 -23.52 -1.16
CA LYS A 138 -0.36 -23.57 -1.96
C LYS A 138 0.27 -22.19 -2.17
N GLU A 139 -0.55 -21.14 -2.27
CA GLU A 139 -0.09 -19.76 -2.44
C GLU A 139 0.78 -19.29 -1.26
N GLU A 140 0.43 -19.64 -0.02
CA GLU A 140 1.15 -19.27 1.20
C GLU A 140 2.62 -19.71 1.14
N PHE A 141 2.86 -20.99 0.85
CA PHE A 141 4.21 -21.55 0.74
C PHE A 141 5.02 -20.91 -0.38
N LEU A 142 4.39 -20.56 -1.51
CA LEU A 142 5.05 -19.90 -2.63
C LEU A 142 5.42 -18.45 -2.30
N VAL A 143 4.52 -17.71 -1.66
CA VAL A 143 4.75 -16.32 -1.23
C VAL A 143 5.90 -16.29 -0.21
N SER A 144 5.84 -17.15 0.81
CA SER A 144 6.87 -17.24 1.85
C SER A 144 8.26 -17.57 1.27
N ALA A 145 8.34 -18.52 0.33
CA ALA A 145 9.61 -18.87 -0.31
C ALA A 145 10.21 -17.71 -1.13
N ILE A 146 9.38 -16.96 -1.87
CA ILE A 146 9.83 -15.82 -2.68
C ILE A 146 10.28 -14.65 -1.79
N LEU A 147 9.57 -14.39 -0.69
CA LEU A 147 9.96 -13.36 0.29
C LEU A 147 11.31 -13.71 0.91
N GLY A 148 11.49 -14.94 1.42
CA GLY A 148 12.75 -15.36 2.02
C GLY A 148 13.94 -15.34 1.06
N GLN A 149 13.72 -15.62 -0.24
CA GLN A 149 14.77 -15.46 -1.25
C GLN A 149 15.20 -14.00 -1.43
N TYR A 150 14.24 -13.07 -1.45
CA TYR A 150 14.54 -11.65 -1.60
C TYR A 150 15.28 -11.10 -0.38
N GLU A 151 14.85 -11.47 0.83
CA GLU A 151 15.52 -11.07 2.08
C GLU A 151 16.94 -11.62 2.21
N ALA A 152 17.21 -12.82 1.69
CA ALA A 152 18.55 -13.40 1.67
C ALA A 152 19.50 -12.75 0.65
N GLU A 153 18.95 -12.07 -0.38
CA GLU A 153 19.70 -11.37 -1.43
C GLU A 153 19.87 -9.86 -1.16
N ALA A 154 19.15 -9.29 -0.19
CA ALA A 154 19.13 -7.86 0.17
C ALA A 154 20.26 -7.47 1.15
#